data_AF-A0A1H8BU82-F1
#
_entry.id   AF-A0A1H8BU82-F1
#
_cell.length_a   1.000
_cell.length_b   1.000
_cell.length_c   1.000
_cell.angle_alpha   90.00
_cell.angle_beta   90.00
_cell.angle_gamma   90.00
#
_symmetry.space_group_name_H-M   'P 1'
#
loop_
_entity.id
_entity.type
_entity.pdbx_description
1 polymer ?
#
loop_
_entity_poly.entity_id
_entity_poly.type
_entity_poly.pdbx_seq_one_letter_code
_entity_poly.pdbx_strand_id
1 'polypeptide(L)'
;MQEKSLIELSLTALKKRLENNNQMIEVYGGRGHIGTYTCRFHEPATLEQIRAFEEKTGWILPEDYKNFLLITNGCRLFDHPEYGGENILYSLDEILFYAVGEPFEGRYTIADLYGDHLVIDSHLYQSGDPDYLLVKDKIAPLKDARKLYMNFELWFDRFLISQGSSFWNWPVYTAKNYDR
;
A
#
# COMPACT_ATOMS: atom_id res chain seq x y z
N MET A 1 9.65 26.33 7.68
CA MET A 1 9.65 24.92 8.10
C MET A 1 8.58 24.27 7.24
N GLN A 2 8.95 23.39 6.31
CA GLN A 2 7.99 22.73 5.44
C GLN A 2 7.25 21.68 6.29
N GLU A 3 5.92 21.67 6.23
CA GLU A 3 5.11 20.69 6.97
C GLU A 3 5.41 19.29 6.41
N LYS A 4 5.70 18.33 7.30
CA LYS A 4 5.96 16.94 6.89
C LYS A 4 4.68 16.32 6.34
N SER A 5 4.77 15.54 5.28
CA SER A 5 3.62 14.76 4.79
C SER A 5 3.20 13.72 5.84
N LEU A 6 1.92 13.34 5.83
CA LEU A 6 1.43 12.25 6.67
C LEU A 6 2.16 10.95 6.34
N ILE A 7 2.53 10.69 5.08
CA ILE A 7 3.43 9.58 4.71
C ILE A 7 4.74 9.60 5.52
N GLU A 8 5.43 10.75 5.58
CA GLU A 8 6.70 10.86 6.31
C GLU A 8 6.51 10.65 7.82
N LEU A 9 5.43 11.21 8.38
CA LEU A 9 5.08 11.04 9.79
C LEU A 9 4.79 9.56 10.11
N SER A 10 3.95 8.90 9.32
CA SER A 10 3.52 7.52 9.53
C SER A 10 4.68 6.52 9.37
N LEU A 11 5.52 6.67 8.34
CA LEU A 11 6.72 5.83 8.17
C LEU A 11 7.75 6.06 9.29
N THR A 12 7.99 7.31 9.68
CA THR A 12 8.94 7.61 10.76
C THR A 12 8.48 7.02 12.08
N ALA A 13 7.18 7.14 12.41
CA ALA A 13 6.60 6.56 13.60
C ALA A 13 6.68 5.02 13.60
N LEU A 14 6.39 4.38 12.46
CA LEU A 14 6.48 2.92 12.34
C LEU A 14 7.92 2.42 12.49
N LYS A 15 8.89 3.03 11.79
CA LYS A 15 10.32 2.66 11.91
C LYS A 15 10.81 2.81 13.35
N LYS A 16 10.47 3.92 14.00
CA LYS A 16 10.78 4.14 15.44
C LYS A 16 10.12 3.10 16.35
N ARG A 17 8.87 2.71 16.08
CA ARG A 17 8.18 1.65 16.84
C ARG A 17 8.93 0.32 16.70
N LEU A 18 9.37 -0.05 15.50
CA LEU A 18 10.16 -1.26 15.26
C LEU A 18 11.50 -1.21 15.99
N GLU A 19 12.25 -0.12 15.86
CA GLU A 19 13.55 0.08 16.53
C GLU A 19 13.45 -0.08 18.04
N ASN A 20 12.43 0.54 18.66
CA ASN A 20 12.20 0.45 20.10
C ASN A 20 11.80 -0.96 20.59
N ASN A 21 11.41 -1.86 19.68
CA ASN A 21 10.95 -3.21 19.99
C ASN A 21 11.79 -4.28 19.28
N ASN A 22 13.08 -4.04 19.07
CA ASN A 22 14.01 -4.99 18.45
C ASN A 22 13.56 -5.50 17.08
N GLN A 23 13.02 -4.60 16.25
CA GLN A 23 12.48 -4.86 14.92
C GLN A 23 11.23 -5.75 14.88
N MET A 24 10.56 -5.92 16.02
CA MET A 24 9.40 -6.79 16.18
C MET A 24 8.25 -6.02 16.84
N ILE A 25 7.01 -6.24 16.40
CA ILE A 25 5.82 -5.62 16.98
C ILE A 25 4.75 -6.67 17.23
N GLU A 26 4.16 -6.62 18.42
CA GLU A 26 2.96 -7.40 18.72
C GLU A 26 1.74 -6.76 18.04
N VAL A 27 0.94 -7.60 17.37
CA VAL A 27 -0.27 -7.21 16.64
C VAL A 27 -1.43 -8.10 17.08
N TYR A 28 -2.56 -7.45 17.36
CA TYR A 28 -3.83 -8.14 17.55
C TYR A 28 -4.50 -8.38 16.20
N GLY A 29 -4.48 -9.63 15.73
CA GLY A 29 -5.05 -10.04 14.44
C GLY A 29 -6.57 -10.26 14.46
N GLY A 30 -7.24 -9.98 15.58
CA GLY A 30 -8.66 -10.26 15.76
C GLY A 30 -8.93 -11.64 16.38
N ARG A 31 -10.16 -11.84 16.86
CA ARG A 31 -10.65 -13.11 17.44
C ARG A 31 -9.73 -13.71 18.52
N GLY A 32 -9.10 -12.87 19.34
CA GLY A 32 -8.19 -13.32 20.39
C GLY A 32 -6.78 -13.70 19.91
N HIS A 33 -6.49 -13.63 18.61
CA HIS A 33 -5.18 -13.94 18.06
C HIS A 33 -4.22 -12.77 18.24
N ILE A 34 -3.08 -13.04 18.86
CA ILE A 34 -1.96 -12.12 19.01
C ILE A 34 -0.75 -12.78 18.33
N GLY A 35 -0.07 -12.03 17.47
CA GLY A 35 1.15 -12.48 16.80
C GLY A 35 2.23 -11.41 16.84
N THR A 36 3.47 -11.82 16.64
CA THR A 36 4.61 -10.92 16.55
C THR A 36 5.08 -10.83 15.11
N TYR A 37 5.23 -9.61 14.62
CA TYR A 37 5.49 -9.32 13.22
C TYR A 37 6.64 -8.33 13.05
N THR A 38 7.23 -8.29 11.86
CA THR A 38 8.26 -7.33 11.48
C THR A 38 7.85 -6.57 10.22
N CYS A 39 8.58 -5.50 9.89
CA CYS A 39 8.43 -4.80 8.60
C CYS A 39 9.82 -4.65 7.96
N ARG A 40 9.86 -4.72 6.63
CA ARG A 40 11.09 -4.56 5.84
C ARG A 40 10.88 -3.45 4.83
N PHE A 41 11.82 -2.52 4.77
CA PHE A 41 11.75 -1.34 3.91
C PHE A 41 12.89 -1.42 2.90
N HIS A 42 12.59 -1.18 1.63
CA HIS A 42 13.64 -1.02 0.63
C HIS A 42 14.29 0.37 0.75
N GLU A 43 15.48 0.48 0.16
CA GLU A 43 16.13 1.77 -0.02
C GLU A 43 15.22 2.76 -0.78
N PRO A 44 15.29 4.06 -0.47
CA PRO A 44 14.59 5.10 -1.21
C PRO A 44 14.81 5.02 -2.73
N ALA A 45 13.77 5.31 -3.50
CA ALA A 45 13.92 5.62 -4.91
C ALA A 45 14.52 7.03 -5.07
N THR A 46 15.27 7.25 -6.15
CA THR A 46 15.69 8.59 -6.54
C THR A 46 14.62 9.27 -7.42
N LEU A 47 14.68 10.60 -7.51
CA LEU A 47 13.83 11.35 -8.43
C LEU A 47 14.04 10.92 -9.88
N GLU A 48 15.26 10.57 -10.26
CA GLU A 48 15.61 10.08 -11.59
C GLU A 48 14.97 8.73 -11.87
N GLN A 49 14.95 7.81 -10.89
CA GLN A 49 14.28 6.51 -11.03
C GLN A 49 12.77 6.69 -11.20
N ILE A 50 12.15 7.57 -10.42
CA ILE A 50 10.72 7.91 -10.55
C ILE A 50 10.42 8.51 -11.93
N ARG A 51 11.20 9.49 -12.37
CA ARG A 51 11.03 10.11 -13.70
C ARG A 51 11.20 9.08 -14.82
N ALA A 52 12.22 8.24 -14.75
CA ALA A 52 12.44 7.19 -15.75
C ALA A 52 11.30 6.18 -15.78
N PHE A 53 10.69 5.87 -14.62
CA PHE A 53 9.50 5.03 -14.55
C PHE A 53 8.29 5.69 -15.23
N GLU A 54 8.01 6.96 -14.92
CA GLU A 54 6.91 7.71 -15.55
C GLU A 54 7.11 7.84 -17.07
N GLU A 55 8.33 8.15 -17.53
CA GLU A 55 8.68 8.22 -18.95
C GLU A 55 8.52 6.87 -19.65
N LYS A 56 8.94 5.77 -19.01
CA LYS A 56 8.86 4.42 -19.58
C LYS A 56 7.43 3.89 -19.68
N THR A 57 6.58 4.20 -18.71
CA THR A 57 5.22 3.68 -18.62
C THR A 57 4.18 4.60 -19.24
N GLY A 58 4.47 5.90 -19.33
CA GLY A 58 3.51 6.95 -19.66
C GLY A 58 2.52 7.24 -18.53
N TRP A 59 2.65 6.59 -17.36
CA TRP A 59 1.81 6.86 -16.20
C TRP A 59 2.33 8.06 -15.44
N ILE A 60 1.42 8.84 -14.87
CA ILE A 60 1.75 9.87 -13.90
C ILE A 60 1.49 9.32 -12.50
N LEU A 61 2.51 9.34 -11.65
CA LEU A 61 2.42 8.91 -10.27
C LEU A 61 1.85 10.05 -9.39
N PRO A 62 0.88 9.75 -8.50
CA PRO A 62 0.40 10.70 -7.50
C PRO A 62 1.53 11.22 -6.59
N GLU A 63 1.45 12.48 -6.17
CA GLU A 63 2.52 13.13 -5.40
C GLU A 63 2.75 12.47 -4.03
N ASP A 64 1.68 12.07 -3.34
CA ASP A 64 1.77 11.35 -2.08
C ASP A 64 2.39 9.94 -2.24
N TYR A 65 2.14 9.27 -3.36
CA TYR A 65 2.81 8.01 -3.68
C TYR A 65 4.29 8.19 -4.03
N LYS A 66 4.65 9.26 -4.76
CA LYS A 66 6.07 9.60 -4.98
C LYS A 66 6.79 9.91 -3.68
N ASN A 67 6.15 10.63 -2.76
CA ASN A 67 6.71 10.89 -1.42
C ASN A 67 7.00 9.59 -0.67
N PHE A 68 6.13 8.59 -0.78
CA PHE A 68 6.37 7.26 -0.22
C PHE A 68 7.59 6.60 -0.85
N LEU A 69 7.68 6.57 -2.19
CA LEU A 69 8.80 5.95 -2.91
C LEU A 69 10.15 6.62 -2.60
N LEU A 70 10.16 7.94 -2.42
CA LEU A 70 11.33 8.72 -2.01
C LEU A 70 11.79 8.45 -0.57
N ILE A 71 10.99 7.76 0.24
CA ILE A 71 11.35 7.32 1.59
C ILE A 71 11.64 5.81 1.62
N THR A 72 10.95 5.04 0.80
CA THR A 72 11.16 3.60 0.64
C THR A 72 10.58 3.12 -0.69
N ASN A 73 11.41 2.54 -1.56
CA ASN A 73 10.99 2.03 -2.86
C ASN A 73 10.30 0.67 -2.71
N GLY A 74 9.12 0.67 -2.12
CA GLY A 74 8.40 -0.54 -1.73
C GLY A 74 8.84 -1.07 -0.36
N CYS A 75 7.97 -1.87 0.24
CA CYS A 75 8.17 -2.42 1.57
C CYS A 75 7.30 -3.67 1.79
N ARG A 76 7.63 -4.43 2.82
CA ARG A 76 6.81 -5.52 3.35
C ARG A 76 6.40 -5.18 4.77
N LEU A 77 5.11 -5.20 5.03
CA LEU A 77 4.55 -4.76 6.30
C LEU A 77 3.94 -5.94 7.06
N PHE A 78 4.14 -5.99 8.37
CA PHE A 78 3.53 -7.02 9.22
C PHE A 78 3.80 -8.46 8.75
N ASP A 79 5.03 -8.76 8.32
CA ASP A 79 5.46 -10.13 7.98
C ASP A 79 5.66 -10.94 9.27
N HIS A 80 5.18 -12.18 9.30
CA HIS A 80 5.57 -13.13 10.33
C HIS A 80 7.07 -13.44 10.17
N PRO A 81 7.87 -13.47 11.24
CA PRO A 81 9.32 -13.66 11.15
C PRO A 81 9.73 -14.99 10.47
N GLU A 82 8.92 -16.04 10.63
CA GLU A 82 9.21 -17.37 10.09
C GLU A 82 8.47 -17.69 8.79
N TYR A 83 7.26 -17.16 8.62
CA TYR A 83 6.35 -17.55 7.53
C TYR A 83 6.19 -16.46 6.47
N GLY A 84 6.76 -15.27 6.72
CA GLY A 84 6.52 -14.10 5.90
C GLY A 84 5.09 -13.59 6.05
N GLY A 85 4.61 -12.91 5.01
CA GLY A 85 3.30 -12.28 4.99
C GLY A 85 2.96 -11.83 3.58
N GLU A 86 1.75 -11.32 3.42
CA GLU A 86 1.17 -10.98 2.12
C GLU A 86 0.86 -9.49 1.98
N ASN A 87 1.51 -8.62 2.77
CA ASN A 87 1.35 -7.17 2.68
C ASN A 87 2.61 -6.54 2.06
N ILE A 88 2.69 -6.61 0.74
CA ILE A 88 3.84 -6.21 -0.07
C ILE A 88 3.46 -4.98 -0.88
N LEU A 89 4.04 -3.83 -0.54
CA LEU A 89 4.00 -2.66 -1.41
C LEU A 89 5.17 -2.75 -2.38
N TYR A 90 4.87 -2.77 -3.67
CA TYR A 90 5.85 -3.00 -4.71
C TYR A 90 6.81 -1.81 -4.86
N SER A 91 8.07 -2.14 -5.13
CA SER A 91 9.04 -1.24 -5.73
C SER A 91 8.65 -0.88 -7.17
N LEU A 92 9.24 0.18 -7.71
CA LEU A 92 9.07 0.55 -9.11
C LEU A 92 9.37 -0.62 -10.07
N ASP A 93 10.41 -1.42 -9.80
CA ASP A 93 10.77 -2.57 -10.64
C ASP A 93 9.75 -3.71 -10.53
N GLU A 94 9.22 -3.96 -9.34
CA GLU A 94 8.15 -4.94 -9.12
C GLU A 94 6.86 -4.49 -9.82
N ILE A 95 6.52 -3.19 -9.80
CA ILE A 95 5.39 -2.67 -10.57
C ILE A 95 5.62 -2.91 -12.07
N LEU A 96 6.81 -2.64 -12.59
CA LEU A 96 7.11 -2.92 -14.00
C LEU A 96 6.99 -4.42 -14.33
N PHE A 97 7.39 -5.29 -13.41
CA PHE A 97 7.34 -6.72 -13.63
C PHE A 97 5.91 -7.27 -13.56
N TYR A 98 5.13 -6.87 -12.56
CA TYR A 98 3.79 -7.41 -12.31
C TYR A 98 2.67 -6.64 -13.02
N ALA A 99 2.78 -5.32 -13.16
CA ALA A 99 1.70 -4.48 -13.69
C ALA A 99 1.76 -4.28 -15.21
N VAL A 100 2.92 -4.45 -15.87
CA VAL A 100 3.06 -4.25 -17.33
C VAL A 100 2.41 -5.40 -18.13
N GLY A 101 2.10 -6.53 -17.48
CA GLY A 101 1.38 -7.63 -18.11
C GLY A 101 -0.07 -7.30 -18.49
N GLU A 102 -0.76 -6.43 -17.73
CA GLU A 102 -2.16 -6.04 -17.97
C GLU A 102 -2.51 -4.61 -17.46
N PRO A 103 -1.79 -3.55 -17.85
CA PRO A 103 -2.25 -2.21 -17.53
C PRO A 103 -3.52 -1.92 -18.33
N PHE A 104 -4.60 -1.62 -17.62
CA PHE A 104 -5.90 -1.33 -18.22
C PHE A 104 -6.25 0.13 -17.99
N GLU A 105 -6.36 0.91 -19.08
CA GLU A 105 -6.82 2.30 -19.04
C GLU A 105 -6.08 3.16 -17.99
N GLY A 106 -4.75 3.10 -17.93
CA GLY A 106 -3.96 3.90 -16.99
C GLY A 106 -3.99 3.43 -15.53
N ARG A 107 -4.57 2.24 -15.28
CA ARG A 107 -4.57 1.58 -13.97
C ARG A 107 -3.40 0.62 -13.85
N TYR A 108 -2.77 0.59 -12.69
CA TYR A 108 -1.65 -0.30 -12.39
C TYR A 108 -1.66 -0.73 -10.93
N THR A 109 -1.25 -1.98 -10.68
CA THR A 109 -1.16 -2.54 -9.33
C THR A 109 0.11 -2.06 -8.64
N ILE A 110 0.00 -1.61 -7.40
CA ILE A 110 1.10 -1.11 -6.57
C ILE A 110 1.35 -1.92 -5.30
N ALA A 111 0.46 -2.84 -4.95
CA ALA A 111 0.65 -3.72 -3.80
C ALA A 111 -0.06 -5.07 -3.97
N ASP A 112 0.58 -6.11 -3.44
CA ASP A 112 -0.03 -7.40 -3.08
C ASP A 112 -0.43 -7.32 -1.61
N LEU A 113 -1.71 -7.51 -1.32
CA LEU A 113 -2.27 -7.53 0.03
C LEU A 113 -2.95 -8.88 0.25
N TYR A 114 -3.24 -9.24 1.50
CA TYR A 114 -3.90 -10.52 1.81
C TYR A 114 -5.25 -10.65 1.07
N GLY A 115 -5.26 -11.40 -0.03
CA GLY A 115 -6.41 -11.61 -0.94
C GLY A 115 -6.73 -10.48 -1.92
N ASP A 116 -6.10 -9.30 -1.78
CA ASP A 116 -6.45 -8.09 -2.52
C ASP A 116 -5.22 -7.50 -3.23
N HIS A 117 -5.44 -6.77 -4.34
CA HIS A 117 -4.45 -5.91 -4.96
C HIS A 117 -4.85 -4.44 -4.80
N LEU A 118 -3.89 -3.61 -4.42
CA LEU A 118 -4.05 -2.16 -4.40
C LEU A 118 -3.64 -1.57 -5.76
N VAL A 119 -4.45 -0.67 -6.27
CA VAL A 119 -4.35 -0.17 -7.65
C VAL A 119 -4.44 1.34 -7.65
N ILE A 120 -3.58 2.00 -8.43
CA ILE A 120 -3.72 3.43 -8.74
C ILE A 120 -4.35 3.57 -10.11
N ASP A 121 -5.29 4.51 -10.26
CA ASP A 121 -5.80 4.99 -11.55
C ASP A 121 -5.16 6.34 -11.90
N SER A 122 -4.23 6.34 -12.86
CA SER A 122 -3.51 7.56 -13.27
C SER A 122 -4.44 8.59 -13.91
N HIS A 123 -5.48 8.16 -14.62
CA HIS A 123 -6.41 9.07 -15.29
C HIS A 123 -7.28 9.82 -14.27
N LEU A 124 -7.74 9.13 -13.21
CA LEU A 124 -8.45 9.80 -12.11
C LEU A 124 -7.59 10.87 -11.46
N TYR A 125 -6.33 10.54 -11.12
CA TYR A 125 -5.40 11.51 -10.55
C TYR A 125 -5.17 12.71 -11.49
N GLN A 126 -4.94 12.46 -12.78
CA GLN A 126 -4.76 13.51 -13.80
C GLN A 126 -5.99 14.41 -13.96
N SER A 127 -7.18 13.89 -13.70
CA SER A 127 -8.43 14.68 -13.72
C SER A 127 -8.62 15.57 -12.48
N GLY A 128 -7.73 15.45 -11.48
CA GLY A 128 -7.80 16.17 -10.22
C GLY A 128 -8.67 15.48 -9.16
N ASP A 129 -9.08 14.23 -9.39
CA ASP A 129 -9.83 13.44 -8.42
C ASP A 129 -8.89 12.94 -7.30
N PRO A 130 -9.09 13.35 -6.03
CA PRO A 130 -8.26 12.89 -4.92
C PRO A 130 -8.52 11.41 -4.60
N ASP A 131 -9.64 10.83 -5.01
CA ASP A 131 -10.06 9.46 -4.73
C ASP A 131 -9.63 8.49 -5.84
N TYR A 132 -8.35 8.57 -6.21
CA TYR A 132 -7.78 7.81 -7.33
C TYR A 132 -7.41 6.36 -6.96
N LEU A 133 -7.45 5.99 -5.67
CA LEU A 133 -7.05 4.66 -5.21
C LEU A 133 -8.19 3.65 -5.37
N LEU A 134 -7.84 2.49 -5.92
CA LEU A 134 -8.73 1.38 -6.20
C LEU A 134 -8.25 0.12 -5.47
N VAL A 135 -9.16 -0.83 -5.26
CA VAL A 135 -8.85 -2.19 -4.80
C VAL A 135 -9.58 -3.21 -5.66
N LYS A 136 -8.95 -4.38 -5.86
CA LYS A 136 -9.59 -5.54 -6.47
C LYS A 136 -9.19 -6.80 -5.73
N ASP A 137 -9.99 -7.85 -5.89
CA ASP A 137 -9.55 -9.20 -5.55
C ASP A 137 -8.32 -9.58 -6.41
N LYS A 138 -7.38 -10.31 -5.82
CA LYS A 138 -6.13 -10.74 -6.47
C LYS A 138 -6.36 -11.48 -7.80
N ILE A 139 -7.36 -12.34 -7.88
CA ILE A 139 -7.69 -13.13 -9.07
C ILE A 139 -8.64 -12.40 -10.03
N ALA A 140 -9.24 -11.28 -9.60
CA ALA A 140 -10.11 -10.49 -10.46
C ALA A 140 -9.30 -9.66 -11.47
N PRO A 141 -9.84 -9.44 -12.68
CA PRO A 141 -9.21 -8.58 -13.67
C PRO A 141 -9.24 -7.11 -13.23
N LEU A 142 -8.29 -6.31 -13.73
CA LEU A 142 -8.11 -4.91 -13.30
C LEU A 142 -9.33 -4.01 -13.57
N LYS A 143 -10.13 -4.33 -14.59
CA LYS A 143 -11.38 -3.63 -14.91
C LYS A 143 -12.44 -3.70 -13.80
N ASP A 144 -12.37 -4.72 -12.94
CA ASP A 144 -13.32 -4.95 -11.84
C ASP A 144 -12.86 -4.26 -10.55
N ALA A 145 -11.74 -3.53 -10.58
CA ALA A 145 -11.28 -2.75 -9.45
C ALA A 145 -12.29 -1.67 -9.06
N ARG A 146 -12.57 -1.57 -7.76
CA ARG A 146 -13.52 -0.62 -7.18
C ARG A 146 -12.80 0.50 -6.45
N LYS A 147 -13.40 1.68 -6.43
CA LYS A 147 -12.89 2.82 -5.65
C LYS A 147 -12.83 2.50 -4.16
N LEU A 148 -11.74 2.92 -3.54
CA LEU A 148 -11.62 3.00 -2.09
C LEU A 148 -12.10 4.34 -1.53
N TYR A 149 -12.31 5.36 -2.39
CA TYR A 149 -12.67 6.73 -1.98
C TYR A 149 -11.63 7.33 -1.04
N MET A 150 -10.36 7.24 -1.45
CA MET A 150 -9.20 7.81 -0.76
C MET A 150 -8.01 7.93 -1.70
N ASN A 151 -7.02 8.74 -1.31
CA ASN A 151 -5.67 8.74 -1.88
C ASN A 151 -4.76 7.73 -1.15
N PHE A 152 -3.52 7.61 -1.61
CA PHE A 152 -2.56 6.68 -1.03
C PHE A 152 -2.20 7.04 0.41
N GLU A 153 -2.00 8.32 0.72
CA GLU A 153 -1.62 8.78 2.05
C GLU A 153 -2.66 8.42 3.13
N LEU A 154 -3.93 8.67 2.87
CA LEU A 154 -5.01 8.30 3.78
C LEU A 154 -5.17 6.79 3.92
N TRP A 155 -5.01 6.04 2.82
CA TRP A 155 -5.03 4.59 2.87
C TRP A 155 -3.88 4.04 3.71
N PHE A 156 -2.66 4.53 3.50
CA PHE A 156 -1.46 4.04 4.17
C PHE A 156 -1.54 4.24 5.68
N ASP A 157 -1.93 5.43 6.13
CA ASP A 157 -2.10 5.70 7.56
C ASP A 157 -3.14 4.78 8.21
N ARG A 158 -4.30 4.61 7.57
CA ARG A 158 -5.34 3.67 8.05
C ARG A 158 -4.86 2.22 8.02
N PHE A 159 -4.07 1.83 7.02
CA PHE A 159 -3.51 0.50 6.92
C PHE A 159 -2.58 0.21 8.11
N LEU A 160 -1.76 1.19 8.50
CA LEU A 160 -0.93 1.08 9.71
C LEU A 160 -1.75 1.03 11.01
N ILE A 161 -2.77 1.88 11.15
CA ILE A 161 -3.69 1.88 12.31
C ILE A 161 -4.39 0.52 12.45
N SER A 162 -4.81 -0.05 11.32
CA SER A 162 -5.45 -1.36 11.23
C SER A 162 -4.47 -2.54 11.32
N GLN A 163 -3.18 -2.26 11.50
CA GLN A 163 -2.11 -3.25 11.65
C GLN A 163 -2.06 -4.25 10.47
N GLY A 164 -2.25 -3.75 9.26
CA GLY A 164 -2.21 -4.54 8.04
C GLY A 164 -3.50 -5.25 7.67
N SER A 165 -4.61 -4.96 8.36
CA SER A 165 -5.92 -5.53 8.05
C SER A 165 -6.58 -4.82 6.85
N SER A 166 -7.38 -5.56 6.08
CA SER A 166 -8.18 -5.03 4.96
C SER A 166 -9.37 -4.18 5.45
N PHE A 167 -9.08 -3.03 6.07
CA PHE A 167 -10.06 -2.18 6.75
C PHE A 167 -11.17 -1.68 5.83
N TRP A 168 -10.91 -1.61 4.53
CA TRP A 168 -11.91 -1.25 3.51
C TRP A 168 -13.06 -2.26 3.40
N ASN A 169 -12.92 -3.46 3.97
CA ASN A 169 -13.99 -4.46 4.01
C ASN A 169 -14.80 -4.41 5.32
N TRP A 170 -14.36 -3.66 6.35
CA TRP A 170 -15.05 -3.59 7.63
C TRP A 170 -16.53 -3.16 7.54
N PRO A 171 -16.92 -2.17 6.71
CA PRO A 171 -18.32 -1.78 6.58
C PRO A 171 -19.24 -2.89 6.03
N VAL A 172 -18.68 -3.91 5.38
CA VAL A 172 -19.45 -5.05 4.83
C VAL A 172 -19.84 -6.03 5.95
N TYR A 173 -19.07 -6.07 7.03
CA TYR A 173 -19.32 -6.93 8.18
C TYR A 173 -20.23 -6.23 9.18
N THR A 174 -21.24 -6.96 9.63
CA THR A 174 -22.26 -6.57 10.60
C THR A 174 -22.39 -7.68 11.63
N ALA A 175 -23.08 -7.42 12.74
CA ALA A 175 -23.39 -8.47 13.72
C ALA A 175 -24.13 -9.69 13.12
N LYS A 176 -24.74 -9.56 11.93
CA LYS A 176 -25.48 -10.65 11.26
C LYS A 176 -24.58 -11.59 10.44
N ASN A 177 -23.38 -11.17 10.07
CA ASN A 177 -22.50 -11.87 9.12
C ASN A 177 -21.01 -11.84 9.52
N TYR A 178 -20.67 -11.53 10.76
CA TYR A 178 -19.28 -11.47 11.25
C TYR A 178 -18.61 -12.85 11.41
N ASP A 179 -19.41 -13.89 11.66
CA ASP A 179 -18.94 -15.26 11.96
C ASP A 179 -19.17 -16.25 10.81
N ARG A 180 -19.44 -15.76 9.59
CA ARG A 180 -19.58 -16.61 8.40
C ARG A 180 -18.32 -16.58 7.55
#